data_AF-A5KYW7-F1
#
_entry.id   AF-A5KYW7-F1
#
_cell.length_a   1.000
_cell.length_b   1.000
_cell.length_c   1.000
_cell.angle_alpha   90.00
_cell.angle_beta   90.00
_cell.angle_gamma   90.00
#
_symmetry.space_group_name_H-M   'P 1'
#
loop_
_entity.id
_entity.type
_entity.pdbx_description
1 polymer ?
#
loop_
_entity_poly.entity_id
_entity_poly.type
_entity_poly.pdbx_seq_one_letter_code
_entity_poly.pdbx_strand_id
1 'polypeptide(L)'
;MKHLNPLIDSNQAHFNSEVVDFLSAFDAIDNFVDTDYKARWLLSDVHSEKWIIRTQKTGKKKKANAQESGEEYTYTVSVNWCWELPDGSFLTDKVNQSFLTQLQKLFFLIVDDPIEQDTMASKSVQDMGSKVLTFVSWLYLHKERFDPNKYGLSKLSQSDIKQFCKEVIGGGVFGALRYGHRFMSEVGINLESQVDPLNLDANTIEKAILLFKKNGFYKENIQGKKVINRTEVYKISGLSKHGFYGHSGTWFFRQFEPELLEQNPYLAG
;
A
#
# COMPACT_ATOMS: atom_id res chain seq x y z
N MET A 1 43.51 -21.12 -6.70
CA MET A 1 42.09 -20.72 -6.71
C MET A 1 41.28 -21.90 -6.19
N LYS A 2 40.67 -21.78 -5.01
CA LYS A 2 39.74 -22.79 -4.48
C LYS A 2 38.35 -22.46 -5.00
N HIS A 3 37.73 -23.39 -5.72
CA HIS A 3 36.31 -23.31 -6.07
C HIS A 3 35.48 -23.39 -4.78
N LEU A 4 34.74 -22.32 -4.49
CA LEU A 4 33.66 -22.37 -3.51
C LEU A 4 32.46 -23.02 -4.18
N ASN A 5 32.09 -24.20 -3.72
CA ASN A 5 30.85 -24.88 -4.07
C ASN A 5 29.70 -24.12 -3.40
N PRO A 6 28.72 -23.56 -4.13
CA PRO A 6 27.54 -22.97 -3.53
C PRO A 6 26.50 -24.07 -3.35
N LEU A 7 26.68 -24.88 -2.31
CA LEU A 7 25.53 -25.57 -1.72
C LEU A 7 24.97 -24.61 -0.67
N ILE A 8 24.11 -23.69 -1.12
CA ILE A 8 23.24 -22.93 -0.23
C ILE A 8 22.22 -23.95 0.29
N ASP A 9 22.46 -24.43 1.50
CA ASP A 9 21.58 -25.35 2.19
C ASP A 9 20.28 -24.61 2.56
N SER A 10 19.20 -24.98 1.89
CA SER A 10 17.93 -24.24 1.84
C SER A 10 17.09 -24.26 3.14
N ASN A 11 17.69 -24.53 4.31
CA ASN A 11 16.96 -24.78 5.55
C ASN A 11 17.58 -24.24 6.85
N GLN A 12 18.58 -23.37 6.81
CA GLN A 12 19.00 -22.69 8.04
C GLN A 12 18.12 -21.47 8.29
N ALA A 13 17.14 -21.63 9.18
CA ALA A 13 16.51 -20.50 9.84
C ALA A 13 17.62 -19.72 10.57
N HIS A 14 18.02 -18.57 10.05
CA HIS A 14 18.89 -17.64 10.75
C HIS A 14 18.32 -17.43 12.16
N PHE A 15 19.11 -17.74 13.18
CA PHE A 15 18.67 -17.57 14.56
C PHE A 15 18.38 -16.08 14.80
N ASN A 16 17.28 -15.76 15.50
CA ASN A 16 16.91 -14.37 15.80
C ASN A 16 18.07 -13.55 16.39
N SER A 17 19.01 -14.20 17.10
CA SER A 17 20.23 -13.57 17.61
C SER A 17 21.14 -13.03 16.50
N GLU A 18 21.31 -13.72 15.38
CA GLU A 18 22.18 -13.27 14.29
C GLU A 18 21.62 -12.03 13.59
N VAL A 19 20.30 -11.98 13.40
CA VAL A 19 19.63 -10.80 12.82
C VAL A 19 19.66 -9.63 13.80
N VAL A 20 19.41 -9.89 15.09
CA VAL A 20 19.49 -8.85 16.14
C VAL A 20 20.92 -8.35 16.29
N ASP A 21 21.92 -9.22 16.25
CA ASP A 21 23.35 -8.87 16.33
C ASP A 21 23.79 -8.11 15.08
N PHE A 22 23.31 -8.49 13.89
CA PHE A 22 23.55 -7.74 12.66
C PHE A 22 22.95 -6.33 12.72
N LEU A 23 21.68 -6.20 13.15
CA LEU A 23 21.02 -4.90 13.29
C LEU A 23 21.66 -4.05 14.41
N SER A 24 22.07 -4.68 15.51
CA SER A 24 22.75 -4.00 16.62
C SER A 24 24.17 -3.57 16.25
N ALA A 25 24.88 -4.38 15.47
CA ALA A 25 26.18 -4.02 14.91
C ALA A 25 26.04 -2.90 13.88
N PHE A 26 24.97 -2.90 13.07
CA PHE A 26 24.66 -1.79 12.17
C PHE A 26 24.39 -0.50 12.93
N ASP A 27 23.53 -0.53 13.97
CA ASP A 27 23.29 0.63 14.85
C ASP A 27 24.58 1.08 15.57
N ALA A 28 25.47 0.15 15.95
CA ALA A 28 26.76 0.48 16.55
C ALA A 28 27.72 1.13 15.55
N ILE A 29 27.73 0.69 14.29
CA ILE A 29 28.53 1.29 13.20
C ILE A 29 27.98 2.68 12.85
N ASP A 30 26.66 2.85 12.81
CA ASP A 30 25.97 4.15 12.60
C ASP A 30 26.33 5.16 13.69
N ASN A 31 26.60 4.70 14.92
CA ASN A 31 27.06 5.53 16.03
C ASN A 31 28.57 5.84 16.02
N PHE A 32 29.40 5.10 15.28
CA PHE A 32 30.86 5.24 15.27
C PHE A 32 31.42 5.95 14.03
N VAL A 33 30.63 6.01 12.96
CA VAL A 33 31.08 6.55 11.68
C VAL A 33 30.12 7.65 11.27
N ASP A 34 30.49 8.88 11.64
CA ASP A 34 29.87 10.09 11.09
C ASP A 34 30.29 10.20 9.61
N THR A 35 29.68 9.36 8.77
CA THR A 35 29.84 9.43 7.31
C THR A 35 28.63 10.12 6.73
N ASP A 36 28.88 11.09 5.84
CA ASP A 36 27.88 11.69 4.94
C ASP A 36 27.39 10.68 3.88
N TYR A 37 27.14 9.41 4.26
CA TYR A 37 26.67 8.40 3.34
C TYR A 37 25.31 8.82 2.79
N LYS A 38 25.29 9.13 1.49
CA LYS A 38 24.08 9.44 0.74
C LYS A 38 23.91 8.39 -0.34
N ALA A 39 22.88 7.55 -0.20
CA ALA A 39 22.48 6.60 -1.23
C ALA A 39 22.33 7.32 -2.57
N ARG A 40 23.01 6.81 -3.61
CA ARG A 40 22.98 7.43 -4.94
C ARG A 40 21.60 7.34 -5.60
N TRP A 41 20.81 6.34 -5.22
CA TRP A 41 19.48 6.09 -5.76
C TRP A 41 18.39 6.93 -5.09
N LEU A 42 18.59 7.39 -3.87
CA LEU A 42 17.62 8.19 -3.12
C LEU A 42 18.00 9.68 -3.17
N LEU A 43 17.12 10.50 -3.72
CA LEU A 43 17.34 11.95 -3.88
C LEU A 43 16.79 12.78 -2.71
N SER A 44 15.89 12.18 -1.93
CA SER A 44 15.30 12.77 -0.72
C SER A 44 15.99 12.25 0.54
N ASP A 45 15.63 12.80 1.69
CA ASP A 45 16.03 12.24 2.99
C ASP A 45 15.37 10.86 3.23
N VAL A 46 16.05 9.94 3.93
CA VAL A 46 15.53 8.60 4.23
C VAL A 46 14.28 8.63 5.11
N HIS A 47 14.13 9.66 5.94
CA HIS A 47 12.96 9.87 6.80
C HIS A 47 11.95 10.85 6.22
N SER A 48 12.13 11.29 4.98
CA SER A 48 11.14 12.12 4.30
C SER A 48 9.80 11.40 4.11
N GLU A 49 8.70 12.16 4.13
CA GLU A 49 7.34 11.64 3.89
C GLU A 49 7.16 11.09 2.46
N LYS A 50 8.03 11.46 1.53
CA LYS A 50 8.03 10.99 0.15
C LYS A 50 9.44 10.73 -0.32
N TRP A 51 9.75 9.48 -0.61
CA TRP A 51 11.00 9.12 -1.25
C TRP A 51 10.99 9.51 -2.72
N ILE A 52 12.01 10.26 -3.13
CA ILE A 52 12.25 10.61 -4.53
C ILE A 52 13.41 9.75 -5.03
N ILE A 53 13.13 8.84 -5.96
CA ILE A 53 14.08 7.83 -6.42
C ILE A 53 14.61 8.20 -7.80
N ARG A 54 15.94 8.18 -7.92
CA ARG A 54 16.66 8.42 -9.16
C ARG A 54 16.38 7.32 -10.17
N THR A 55 16.17 7.71 -11.42
CA THR A 55 16.16 6.83 -12.59
C THR A 55 17.29 7.21 -13.53
N GLN A 56 17.54 6.40 -14.56
CA GLN A 56 18.54 6.71 -15.59
C GLN A 56 18.28 8.03 -16.33
N LYS A 57 17.03 8.49 -16.39
CA LYS A 57 16.64 9.73 -17.10
C LYS A 57 16.48 10.93 -16.18
N THR A 58 16.82 10.81 -14.89
CA THR A 58 16.61 11.88 -13.93
C THR A 58 17.40 13.14 -14.30
N GLY A 59 16.69 14.26 -14.39
CA GLY A 59 17.27 15.59 -14.59
C GLY A 59 16.87 16.55 -13.47
N LYS A 60 17.61 17.65 -13.32
CA LYS A 60 17.22 18.76 -12.44
C LYS A 60 16.28 19.71 -13.19
N LYS A 61 15.19 20.14 -12.55
CA LYS A 61 14.35 21.22 -13.08
C LYS A 61 15.11 22.55 -13.04
N LYS A 62 14.83 23.43 -14.01
CA LYS A 62 15.26 24.84 -13.93
C LYS A 62 14.58 25.48 -12.71
N LYS A 63 15.30 26.35 -11.98
CA LYS A 63 14.87 26.96 -10.71
C LYS A 63 13.45 27.55 -10.75
N ALA A 64 13.07 28.22 -11.85
CA ALA A 64 11.73 28.78 -12.03
C ALA A 64 10.60 27.73 -11.96
N ASN A 65 10.79 26.58 -12.61
CA ASN A 65 9.78 25.51 -12.66
C ASN A 65 9.76 24.66 -11.38
N ALA A 66 10.85 24.63 -10.62
CA ALA A 66 10.94 23.97 -9.33
C ALA A 66 10.16 24.73 -8.24
N GLN A 67 10.16 26.07 -8.28
CA GLN A 67 9.40 26.90 -7.34
C GLN A 67 7.89 26.78 -7.52
N GLU A 68 7.39 26.63 -8.76
CA GLU A 68 5.95 26.44 -9.00
C GLU A 68 5.44 25.04 -8.62
N SER A 69 6.25 24.01 -8.80
CA SER A 69 5.83 22.61 -8.56
C SER A 69 6.28 22.03 -7.22
N GLY A 70 7.20 22.69 -6.51
CA GLY A 70 7.85 22.16 -5.31
C GLY A 70 8.78 20.97 -5.56
N GLU A 71 8.93 20.51 -6.80
CA GLU A 71 9.71 19.33 -7.17
C GLU A 71 11.00 19.74 -7.87
N GLU A 72 12.16 19.39 -7.28
CA GLU A 72 13.48 19.74 -7.82
C GLU A 72 13.90 18.88 -9.05
N TYR A 73 13.31 17.69 -9.19
CA TYR A 73 13.74 16.69 -10.18
C TYR A 73 12.65 16.32 -11.17
N THR A 74 13.04 15.91 -12.38
CA THR A 74 12.16 15.28 -13.39
C THR A 74 12.54 13.82 -13.63
N TYR A 75 11.59 13.04 -14.17
CA TYR A 75 11.78 11.63 -14.52
C TYR A 75 12.30 10.81 -13.32
N THR A 76 11.67 11.01 -12.17
CA THR A 76 11.88 10.23 -10.95
C THR A 76 10.73 9.26 -10.75
N VAL A 77 10.95 8.25 -9.92
CA VAL A 77 9.87 7.47 -9.32
C VAL A 77 9.78 7.82 -7.85
N SER A 78 8.67 7.48 -7.19
CA SER A 78 8.49 7.82 -5.78
C SER A 78 7.74 6.75 -5.01
N VAL A 79 8.04 6.71 -3.71
CA VAL A 79 7.28 5.99 -2.69
C VAL A 79 6.73 7.05 -1.74
N ASN A 80 5.40 7.11 -1.61
CA ASN A 80 4.74 8.07 -0.74
C ASN A 80 4.42 7.40 0.60
N TRP A 81 5.12 7.83 1.66
CA TRP A 81 4.90 7.35 3.02
C TRP A 81 3.72 8.04 3.71
N CYS A 82 3.26 9.20 3.20
CA CYS A 82 2.01 9.82 3.60
C CYS A 82 0.83 8.99 3.06
N TRP A 83 0.64 7.84 3.69
CA TRP A 83 -0.30 6.80 3.33
C TRP A 83 -1.39 6.68 4.39
N GLU A 84 -2.64 6.77 3.95
CA GLU A 84 -3.82 6.68 4.82
C GLU A 84 -4.08 5.21 5.22
N LEU A 85 -4.16 4.98 6.53
CA LEU A 85 -4.33 3.68 7.15
C LEU A 85 -5.82 3.35 7.37
N PRO A 86 -6.20 2.07 7.57
CA PRO A 86 -7.59 1.68 7.77
C PRO A 86 -8.32 2.31 8.96
N ASP A 87 -7.61 2.87 9.93
CA ASP A 87 -8.21 3.58 11.05
C ASP A 87 -8.31 5.10 10.85
N GLY A 88 -8.02 5.58 9.63
CA GLY A 88 -8.10 6.99 9.24
C GLY A 88 -6.87 7.82 9.62
N SER A 89 -5.89 7.24 10.31
CA SER A 89 -4.60 7.89 10.54
C SER A 89 -3.71 7.84 9.29
N PHE A 90 -2.72 8.72 9.19
CA PHE A 90 -1.64 8.61 8.21
C PHE A 90 -0.45 7.89 8.82
N LEU A 91 0.27 7.12 8.01
CA LEU A 91 1.51 6.46 8.45
C LEU A 91 2.59 7.47 8.91
N THR A 92 2.52 8.71 8.41
CA THR A 92 3.36 9.84 8.83
C THR A 92 2.85 10.58 10.08
N ASP A 93 1.70 10.19 10.64
CA ASP A 93 1.22 10.80 11.88
C ASP A 93 2.16 10.49 13.05
N LYS A 94 2.24 11.43 14.01
CA LYS A 94 3.14 11.35 15.17
C LYS A 94 3.05 10.01 15.93
N VAL A 95 1.84 9.44 16.01
CA VAL A 95 1.59 8.17 16.71
C VAL A 95 2.22 6.96 16.01
N ASN A 96 2.45 7.05 14.70
CA ASN A 96 2.97 5.99 13.85
C ASN A 96 4.47 6.17 13.51
N GLN A 97 5.08 7.29 13.92
CA GLN A 97 6.45 7.68 13.56
C GLN A 97 7.49 6.61 13.90
N SER A 98 7.42 6.01 15.11
CA SER A 98 8.37 4.96 15.50
C SER A 98 8.33 3.77 14.54
N PHE A 99 7.12 3.37 14.12
CA PHE A 99 6.95 2.27 13.17
C PHE A 99 7.40 2.67 11.77
N LEU A 100 7.05 3.87 11.30
CA LEU A 100 7.47 4.39 10.00
C LEU A 100 8.99 4.47 9.88
N THR A 101 9.69 5.00 10.89
CA THR A 101 11.15 5.11 10.89
C THR A 101 11.81 3.73 10.74
N GLN A 102 11.34 2.73 11.48
CA GLN A 102 11.86 1.36 11.38
C GLN A 102 11.58 0.77 10.00
N LEU A 103 10.37 0.98 9.47
CA LEU A 103 9.97 0.51 8.14
C LEU A 103 10.82 1.14 7.03
N GLN A 104 11.08 2.44 7.10
CA GLN A 104 11.92 3.16 6.15
C GLN A 104 13.36 2.65 6.19
N LYS A 105 13.94 2.44 7.39
CA LYS A 105 15.27 1.84 7.53
C LYS A 105 15.33 0.44 6.94
N LEU A 106 14.39 -0.43 7.29
CA LEU A 106 14.33 -1.80 6.76
C LEU A 106 14.19 -1.80 5.24
N PHE A 107 13.30 -0.96 4.70
CA PHE A 107 13.09 -0.90 3.27
C PHE A 107 14.29 -0.31 2.53
N PHE A 108 14.99 0.65 3.13
CA PHE A 108 16.24 1.19 2.59
C PHE A 108 17.31 0.09 2.46
N LEU A 109 17.49 -0.73 3.50
CA LEU A 109 18.45 -1.85 3.49
C LEU A 109 18.13 -2.91 2.43
N ILE A 110 16.85 -3.16 2.17
CA ILE A 110 16.41 -4.08 1.10
C ILE A 110 16.72 -3.51 -0.29
N VAL A 111 16.66 -2.20 -0.46
CA VAL A 111 16.90 -1.53 -1.75
C VAL A 111 18.39 -1.38 -2.04
N ASP A 112 19.18 -1.07 -1.02
CA ASP A 112 20.60 -0.72 -1.10
C ASP A 112 21.52 -1.93 -0.87
N ASP A 113 21.02 -3.16 -1.08
CA ASP A 113 21.60 -4.46 -0.69
C ASP A 113 23.09 -4.37 -0.35
N PRO A 114 23.43 -4.20 0.95
CA PRO A 114 24.81 -3.95 1.35
C PRO A 114 25.69 -5.19 1.18
N ILE A 115 25.10 -6.38 1.01
CA ILE A 115 25.80 -7.66 0.92
C ILE A 115 26.28 -7.87 -0.52
N GLU A 116 25.37 -7.75 -1.48
CA GLU A 116 25.67 -7.95 -2.90
C GLU A 116 26.14 -6.66 -3.61
N GLN A 117 26.09 -5.51 -2.92
CA GLN A 117 26.39 -4.17 -3.45
C GLN A 117 25.59 -3.82 -4.72
N ASP A 118 24.42 -4.44 -4.88
CA ASP A 118 23.51 -4.15 -5.97
C ASP A 118 22.37 -3.26 -5.46
N THR A 119 21.92 -2.36 -6.32
CA THR A 119 20.78 -1.51 -5.99
C THR A 119 19.58 -1.97 -6.78
N MET A 120 18.46 -2.20 -6.08
CA MET A 120 17.21 -2.55 -6.72
C MET A 120 16.84 -1.51 -7.79
N ALA A 121 16.44 -1.97 -8.98
CA ALA A 121 16.03 -1.09 -10.06
C ALA A 121 14.91 -0.14 -9.60
N SER A 122 14.97 1.15 -9.99
CA SER A 122 14.07 2.20 -9.48
C SER A 122 12.59 1.83 -9.58
N LYS A 123 12.18 1.19 -10.68
CA LYS A 123 10.78 0.78 -10.87
C LYS A 123 10.37 -0.33 -9.90
N SER A 124 11.26 -1.29 -9.65
CA SER A 124 11.06 -2.33 -8.65
C SER A 124 10.95 -1.75 -7.24
N VAL A 125 11.70 -0.70 -6.91
CA VAL A 125 11.55 0.01 -5.62
C VAL A 125 10.15 0.61 -5.47
N GLN A 126 9.63 1.27 -6.51
CA GLN A 126 8.27 1.82 -6.49
C GLN A 126 7.21 0.73 -6.33
N ASP A 127 7.34 -0.36 -7.09
CA ASP A 127 6.37 -1.46 -7.08
C ASP A 127 6.41 -2.23 -5.76
N MET A 128 7.61 -2.47 -5.20
CA MET A 128 7.79 -3.07 -3.87
C MET A 128 7.26 -2.15 -2.77
N GLY A 129 7.55 -0.84 -2.84
CA GLY A 129 7.03 0.14 -1.87
C GLY A 129 5.51 0.13 -1.81
N SER A 130 4.83 0.03 -2.95
CA SER A 130 3.37 -0.08 -3.00
C SER A 130 2.84 -1.36 -2.34
N LYS A 131 3.56 -2.48 -2.50
CA LYS A 131 3.23 -3.76 -1.83
C LYS A 131 3.48 -3.72 -0.33
N VAL A 132 4.57 -3.09 0.10
CA VAL A 132 4.90 -2.85 1.51
C VAL A 132 3.81 -2.01 2.17
N LEU A 133 3.38 -0.91 1.55
CA LEU A 133 2.30 -0.06 2.08
C LEU A 133 0.96 -0.80 2.16
N THR A 134 0.68 -1.69 1.21
CA THR A 134 -0.49 -2.59 1.28
C THR A 134 -0.40 -3.53 2.47
N PHE A 135 0.76 -4.14 2.70
CA PHE A 135 0.99 -5.02 3.84
C PHE A 135 0.88 -4.28 5.18
N VAL A 136 1.45 -3.08 5.28
CA VAL A 136 1.29 -2.20 6.46
C VAL A 136 -0.17 -1.86 6.69
N SER A 137 -0.92 -1.53 5.65
CA SER A 137 -2.36 -1.28 5.78
C SER A 137 -3.09 -2.52 6.32
N TRP A 138 -2.72 -3.72 5.86
CA TRP A 138 -3.29 -4.97 6.37
C TRP A 138 -2.96 -5.20 7.85
N LEU A 139 -1.73 -4.88 8.30
CA LEU A 139 -1.37 -4.92 9.72
C LEU A 139 -2.24 -4.00 10.57
N TYR A 140 -2.47 -2.76 10.11
CA TYR A 140 -3.31 -1.79 10.80
C TYR A 140 -4.81 -2.14 10.74
N LEU A 141 -5.27 -2.84 9.69
CA LEU A 141 -6.61 -3.42 9.65
C LEU A 141 -6.81 -4.43 10.79
N HIS A 142 -5.76 -5.17 11.14
CA HIS A 142 -5.73 -6.13 12.23
C HIS A 142 -5.00 -5.60 13.47
N LYS A 143 -5.05 -4.29 13.72
CA LYS A 143 -4.29 -3.63 14.80
C LYS A 143 -4.57 -4.20 16.18
N GLU A 144 -5.77 -4.70 16.46
CA GLU A 144 -6.11 -5.32 17.74
C GLU A 144 -5.24 -6.56 18.03
N ARG A 145 -4.84 -7.28 16.97
CA ARG A 145 -3.97 -8.45 17.07
C ARG A 145 -2.49 -8.06 17.08
N PHE A 146 -2.08 -7.26 16.09
CA PHE A 146 -0.66 -7.00 15.84
C PHE A 146 -0.10 -5.80 16.62
N ASP A 147 -0.91 -4.79 16.89
CA ASP A 147 -0.53 -3.53 17.55
C ASP A 147 0.84 -3.01 17.04
N PRO A 148 0.93 -2.61 15.75
CA PRO A 148 2.20 -2.34 15.07
C PRO A 148 3.02 -1.23 15.73
N ASN A 149 2.37 -0.25 16.36
CA ASN A 149 3.04 0.85 17.05
C ASN A 149 3.80 0.40 18.29
N LYS A 150 3.34 -0.67 18.95
CA LYS A 150 3.99 -1.21 20.15
C LYS A 150 4.98 -2.32 19.85
N TYR A 151 4.65 -3.20 18.89
CA TYR A 151 5.39 -4.44 18.64
C TYR A 151 6.11 -4.47 17.29
N GLY A 152 5.94 -3.46 16.45
CA GLY A 152 6.46 -3.46 15.09
C GLY A 152 5.96 -4.68 14.31
N LEU A 153 6.91 -5.46 13.79
CA LEU A 153 6.65 -6.70 13.05
C LEU A 153 6.78 -7.97 13.92
N SER A 154 7.09 -7.86 15.21
CA SER A 154 7.45 -9.00 16.06
C SER A 154 6.31 -10.00 16.33
N LYS A 155 5.04 -9.58 16.20
CA LYS A 155 3.87 -10.46 16.36
C LYS A 155 3.49 -11.23 15.08
N LEU A 156 4.20 -11.01 13.98
CA LEU A 156 3.94 -11.72 12.74
C LEU A 156 4.48 -13.15 12.81
N SER A 157 3.63 -14.08 12.41
CA SER A 157 4.02 -15.47 12.16
C SER A 157 4.07 -15.78 10.67
N GLN A 158 4.67 -16.91 10.30
CA GLN A 158 4.64 -17.40 8.93
C GLN A 158 3.20 -17.64 8.43
N SER A 159 2.29 -18.07 9.31
CA SER A 159 0.87 -18.22 8.97
C SER A 159 0.19 -16.90 8.61
N ASP A 160 0.60 -15.80 9.23
CA ASP A 160 0.03 -14.48 8.96
C ASP A 160 0.44 -13.97 7.58
N ILE A 161 1.72 -14.16 7.24
CA ILE A 161 2.22 -13.83 5.91
C ILE A 161 1.49 -14.67 4.85
N LYS A 162 1.30 -15.97 5.10
CA LYS A 162 0.52 -16.84 4.20
C LYS A 162 -0.92 -16.37 4.06
N GLN A 163 -1.55 -15.92 5.15
CA GLN A 163 -2.92 -15.41 5.11
C GLN A 163 -3.01 -14.12 4.29
N PHE A 164 -2.12 -13.15 4.54
CA PHE A 164 -2.03 -11.93 3.74
C PHE A 164 -1.87 -12.24 2.25
N CYS A 165 -0.95 -13.16 1.90
CA CYS A 165 -0.76 -13.56 0.50
C CYS A 165 -2.03 -14.18 -0.11
N LYS A 166 -2.74 -15.04 0.63
CA LYS A 166 -4.00 -15.63 0.14
C LYS A 166 -5.05 -14.56 -0.14
N GLU A 167 -5.18 -13.57 0.74
CA GLU A 167 -6.16 -12.49 0.56
C GLU A 167 -5.80 -11.57 -0.60
N VAL A 168 -4.51 -11.27 -0.78
CA VAL A 168 -4.03 -10.50 -1.95
C VAL A 168 -4.21 -11.28 -3.25
N ILE A 169 -3.97 -12.60 -3.27
CA ILE A 169 -4.19 -13.42 -4.46
C ILE A 169 -5.69 -13.52 -4.78
N GLY A 170 -6.54 -13.65 -3.75
CA GLY A 170 -7.98 -13.81 -3.92
C GLY A 170 -8.71 -12.55 -4.39
N GLY A 171 -8.34 -11.37 -3.89
CA GLY A 171 -9.06 -10.12 -4.20
C GLY A 171 -8.17 -8.90 -4.41
N GLY A 172 -6.86 -9.08 -4.57
CA GLY A 172 -5.90 -8.00 -4.64
C GLY A 172 -5.86 -7.16 -3.36
N VAL A 173 -5.42 -5.91 -3.50
CA VAL A 173 -5.49 -4.90 -2.43
C VAL A 173 -6.93 -4.71 -1.94
N PHE A 174 -7.91 -4.90 -2.83
CA PHE A 174 -9.33 -4.69 -2.51
C PHE A 174 -9.90 -5.72 -1.54
N GLY A 175 -9.62 -7.00 -1.80
CA GLY A 175 -9.95 -8.09 -0.90
C GLY A 175 -9.15 -8.04 0.39
N ALA A 176 -7.83 -7.89 0.30
CA ALA A 176 -6.94 -7.89 1.47
C ALA A 176 -7.26 -6.77 2.47
N LEU A 177 -7.61 -5.57 1.99
CA LEU A 177 -7.99 -4.46 2.87
C LEU A 177 -9.50 -4.39 3.15
N ARG A 178 -10.24 -5.42 2.71
CA ARG A 178 -11.69 -5.57 2.89
C ARG A 178 -12.47 -4.32 2.51
N TYR A 179 -12.07 -3.64 1.43
CA TYR A 179 -12.66 -2.35 1.05
C TYR A 179 -14.17 -2.45 0.84
N GLY A 180 -14.63 -3.49 0.15
CA GLY A 180 -16.06 -3.73 -0.07
C GLY A 180 -16.85 -3.90 1.23
N HIS A 181 -16.38 -4.75 2.16
CA HIS A 181 -17.02 -4.92 3.46
C HIS A 181 -17.06 -3.63 4.28
N ARG A 182 -15.94 -2.90 4.34
CA ARG A 182 -15.85 -1.65 5.09
C ARG A 182 -16.77 -0.59 4.51
N PHE A 183 -16.76 -0.42 3.20
CA PHE A 183 -17.64 0.53 2.53
C PHE A 183 -19.12 0.19 2.73
N MET A 184 -19.49 -1.08 2.55
CA MET A 184 -20.86 -1.54 2.76
C MET A 184 -21.31 -1.31 4.20
N SER A 185 -20.42 -1.53 5.18
CA SER A 185 -20.71 -1.24 6.59
C SER A 185 -20.92 0.26 6.84
N GLU A 186 -20.10 1.15 6.26
CA GLU A 186 -20.26 2.61 6.37
C GLU A 186 -21.62 3.10 5.84
N VAL A 187 -22.15 2.47 4.79
CA VAL A 187 -23.48 2.80 4.24
C VAL A 187 -24.63 2.09 4.96
N GLY A 188 -24.34 1.29 5.99
CA GLY A 188 -25.34 0.61 6.83
C GLY A 188 -25.72 -0.80 6.38
N ILE A 189 -24.95 -1.43 5.51
CA ILE A 189 -25.12 -2.83 5.08
C ILE A 189 -23.97 -3.68 5.60
N ASN A 190 -24.24 -4.50 6.62
CA ASN A 190 -23.25 -5.43 7.14
C ASN A 190 -23.22 -6.70 6.30
N LEU A 191 -22.15 -6.86 5.52
CA LEU A 191 -21.87 -8.10 4.80
C LEU A 191 -21.21 -9.11 5.74
N GLU A 192 -21.62 -10.38 5.64
CA GLU A 192 -20.92 -11.46 6.33
C GLU A 192 -19.47 -11.58 5.82
N SER A 193 -18.56 -12.09 6.67
CA SER A 193 -17.12 -12.17 6.36
C SER A 193 -16.80 -12.97 5.10
N GLN A 194 -17.58 -14.01 4.84
CA GLN A 194 -17.43 -14.95 3.73
C GLN A 194 -18.03 -14.46 2.40
N VAL A 195 -18.84 -13.40 2.43
CA VAL A 195 -19.44 -12.83 1.21
C VAL A 195 -18.35 -12.09 0.44
N ASP A 196 -18.20 -12.42 -0.85
CA ASP A 196 -17.35 -11.68 -1.76
C ASP A 196 -18.03 -10.37 -2.16
N PRO A 197 -17.50 -9.20 -1.79
CA PRO A 197 -18.10 -7.93 -2.16
C PRO A 197 -18.07 -7.67 -3.68
N LEU A 198 -17.23 -8.37 -4.44
CA LEU A 198 -17.17 -8.23 -5.90
C LEU A 198 -18.27 -8.99 -6.64
N ASN A 199 -19.03 -9.84 -5.93
CA ASN A 199 -20.12 -10.63 -6.49
C ASN A 199 -21.26 -10.77 -5.48
N LEU A 200 -22.04 -9.70 -5.33
CA LEU A 200 -23.15 -9.61 -4.40
C LEU A 200 -24.43 -10.21 -4.99
N ASP A 201 -25.31 -10.74 -4.12
CA ASP A 201 -26.63 -11.20 -4.53
C ASP A 201 -27.56 -10.02 -4.89
N ALA A 202 -28.57 -10.30 -5.72
CA ALA A 202 -29.49 -9.29 -6.24
C ALA A 202 -30.21 -8.51 -5.13
N ASN A 203 -30.59 -9.15 -4.02
CA ASN A 203 -31.30 -8.50 -2.92
C ASN A 203 -30.38 -7.50 -2.20
N THR A 204 -29.12 -7.87 -1.97
CA THR A 204 -28.11 -6.96 -1.42
C THR A 204 -27.84 -5.77 -2.35
N ILE A 205 -27.73 -6.03 -3.66
CA ILE A 205 -27.53 -4.98 -4.68
C ILE A 205 -28.71 -4.00 -4.69
N GLU A 206 -29.95 -4.48 -4.73
CA GLU A 206 -31.14 -3.64 -4.74
C GLU A 206 -31.22 -2.75 -3.49
N LYS A 207 -30.95 -3.31 -2.31
CA LYS A 207 -30.88 -2.54 -1.06
C LYS A 207 -29.81 -1.45 -1.11
N ALA A 208 -28.62 -1.78 -1.60
CA ALA A 208 -27.52 -0.83 -1.73
C ALA A 208 -27.86 0.32 -2.70
N ILE A 209 -28.45 -0.01 -3.86
CA ILE A 209 -28.90 0.99 -4.85
C ILE A 209 -29.91 1.96 -4.22
N LEU A 210 -30.87 1.47 -3.43
CA LEU A 210 -31.85 2.33 -2.75
C LEU A 210 -31.17 3.30 -1.78
N LEU A 211 -30.21 2.83 -0.98
CA LEU A 211 -29.44 3.68 -0.06
C LEU A 211 -28.58 4.69 -0.81
N PHE A 212 -27.91 4.29 -1.89
CA PHE A 212 -27.06 5.19 -2.68
C PHE A 212 -27.88 6.29 -3.35
N LYS A 213 -29.09 5.98 -3.81
CA LYS A 213 -30.04 6.98 -4.33
C LYS A 213 -30.44 7.95 -3.23
N LYS A 214 -30.81 7.44 -2.05
CA LYS A 214 -31.22 8.27 -0.89
C LYS A 214 -30.11 9.22 -0.44
N ASN A 215 -28.85 8.78 -0.49
CA ASN A 215 -27.70 9.58 -0.09
C ASN A 215 -27.13 10.46 -1.20
N GLY A 216 -27.73 10.48 -2.40
CA GLY A 216 -27.29 11.34 -3.50
C GLY A 216 -25.95 10.92 -4.12
N PHE A 217 -25.57 9.64 -4.07
CA PHE A 217 -24.28 9.15 -4.54
C PHE A 217 -24.19 8.98 -6.06
N TYR A 218 -25.25 9.27 -6.81
CA TYR A 218 -25.26 9.14 -8.26
C TYR A 218 -24.98 10.48 -8.96
N LYS A 219 -24.30 10.41 -10.10
CA LYS A 219 -24.18 11.50 -11.07
C LYS A 219 -24.48 11.00 -12.47
N GLU A 220 -24.77 11.91 -13.38
CA GLU A 220 -24.86 11.57 -14.80
C GLU A 220 -23.46 11.55 -15.43
N ASN A 221 -23.22 10.53 -16.26
CA ASN A 221 -22.03 10.47 -17.10
C ASN A 221 -22.26 11.26 -18.42
N ILE A 222 -21.25 11.28 -19.29
CA ILE A 222 -21.30 11.98 -20.60
C ILE A 222 -22.43 11.44 -21.50
N GLN A 223 -22.87 10.20 -21.28
CA GLN A 223 -23.96 9.55 -22.01
C GLN A 223 -25.33 9.75 -21.34
N GLY A 224 -25.43 10.59 -20.30
CA GLY A 224 -26.67 10.85 -19.56
C GLY A 224 -27.09 9.73 -18.62
N LYS A 225 -26.20 8.77 -18.31
CA LYS A 225 -26.51 7.62 -17.45
C LYS A 225 -26.11 7.84 -16.00
N LYS A 226 -26.89 7.29 -15.08
CA LYS A 226 -26.60 7.33 -13.65
C LYS A 226 -25.47 6.37 -13.28
N VAL A 227 -24.38 6.94 -12.78
CA VAL A 227 -23.20 6.23 -12.30
C VAL A 227 -22.85 6.68 -10.89
N ILE A 228 -22.10 5.86 -10.16
CA ILE A 228 -21.67 6.22 -8.82
C ILE A 228 -20.65 7.38 -8.90
N ASN A 229 -20.94 8.46 -8.17
CA ASN A 229 -20.04 9.58 -8.01
C ASN A 229 -18.94 9.23 -7.00
N ARG A 230 -17.95 8.44 -7.44
CA ARG A 230 -16.86 7.96 -6.58
C ARG A 230 -16.10 9.07 -5.85
N THR A 231 -16.04 10.27 -6.41
CA THR A 231 -15.39 11.41 -5.75
C THR A 231 -16.15 11.84 -4.51
N GLU A 232 -17.48 11.91 -4.58
CA GLU A 232 -18.32 12.25 -3.43
C GLU A 232 -18.39 11.09 -2.44
N VAL A 233 -18.51 9.87 -2.94
CA VAL A 233 -18.49 8.66 -2.10
C VAL A 233 -17.16 8.52 -1.34
N TYR A 234 -16.04 8.83 -1.99
CA TYR A 234 -14.74 8.84 -1.33
C TYR A 234 -14.66 9.89 -0.21
N LYS A 235 -15.17 11.12 -0.45
CA LYS A 235 -15.11 12.21 0.54
C LYS A 235 -15.83 11.91 1.85
N ILE A 236 -16.89 11.10 1.77
CA ILE A 236 -17.71 10.73 2.92
C ILE A 236 -17.31 9.39 3.54
N SER A 237 -16.53 8.59 2.81
CA SER A 237 -15.99 7.33 3.31
C SER A 237 -14.68 7.55 4.06
N GLY A 238 -14.42 6.80 5.13
CA GLY A 238 -13.11 6.76 5.79
C GLY A 238 -12.10 5.86 5.06
N LEU A 239 -12.23 5.73 3.74
CA LEU A 239 -11.54 4.73 2.93
C LEU A 239 -10.59 5.40 1.94
N SER A 240 -9.37 4.87 1.80
CA SER A 240 -8.35 5.46 0.92
C SER A 240 -8.75 5.46 -0.57
N LYS A 241 -8.25 6.44 -1.33
CA LYS A 241 -8.48 6.55 -2.79
C LYS A 241 -8.14 5.28 -3.57
N HIS A 242 -7.11 4.55 -3.14
CA HIS A 242 -6.63 3.36 -3.84
C HIS A 242 -7.69 2.24 -3.89
N GLY A 243 -8.60 2.18 -2.91
CA GLY A 243 -9.71 1.24 -2.90
C GLY A 243 -10.80 1.53 -3.92
N PHE A 244 -11.06 2.80 -4.23
CA PHE A 244 -12.19 3.22 -5.10
C PHE A 244 -11.90 3.18 -6.60
N TYR A 245 -10.66 3.50 -6.98
CA TYR A 245 -10.30 3.72 -8.39
C TYR A 245 -9.50 2.56 -9.00
N GLY A 246 -9.14 1.54 -8.20
CA GLY A 246 -8.54 0.30 -8.71
C GLY A 246 -9.50 -0.52 -9.58
N HIS A 247 -8.98 -1.55 -10.25
CA HIS A 247 -9.77 -2.45 -11.09
C HIS A 247 -10.88 -3.14 -10.29
N SER A 248 -10.55 -3.74 -9.14
CA SER A 248 -11.53 -4.37 -8.24
C SER A 248 -12.53 -3.38 -7.66
N GLY A 249 -12.10 -2.17 -7.29
CA GLY A 249 -13.03 -1.11 -6.86
C GLY A 249 -13.98 -0.72 -7.99
N THR A 250 -13.49 -0.69 -9.23
CA THR A 250 -14.34 -0.44 -10.39
C THR A 250 -15.38 -1.52 -10.59
N TRP A 251 -14.98 -2.77 -10.46
CA TRP A 251 -15.86 -3.92 -10.53
C TRP A 251 -16.93 -3.87 -9.43
N PHE A 252 -16.50 -3.62 -8.19
CA PHE A 252 -17.36 -3.46 -7.04
C PHE A 252 -18.49 -2.45 -7.30
N PHE A 253 -18.15 -1.23 -7.72
CA PHE A 253 -19.16 -0.19 -7.95
C PHE A 253 -20.06 -0.44 -9.15
N ARG A 254 -19.59 -1.19 -10.16
CA ARG A 254 -20.37 -1.48 -11.37
C ARG A 254 -21.65 -2.25 -11.06
N GLN A 255 -21.62 -3.11 -10.04
CA GLN A 255 -22.78 -3.86 -9.56
C GLN A 255 -23.96 -2.96 -9.17
N PHE A 256 -23.71 -1.68 -8.84
CA PHE A 256 -24.73 -0.71 -8.43
C PHE A 256 -25.09 0.31 -9.53
N GLU A 257 -24.68 0.06 -10.78
CA GLU A 257 -24.88 0.95 -11.94
C GLU A 257 -25.76 0.25 -12.99
N PRO A 258 -27.07 0.04 -12.74
CA PRO A 258 -27.94 -0.80 -13.57
C PRO A 258 -28.02 -0.32 -15.03
N GLU A 259 -28.07 1.00 -15.26
CA GLU A 259 -28.11 1.59 -16.62
C GLU A 259 -26.86 1.29 -17.47
N LEU A 260 -25.74 0.93 -16.83
CA LEU A 260 -24.53 0.49 -17.52
C LEU A 260 -24.51 -1.02 -17.76
N LEU A 261 -25.02 -1.80 -16.81
CA LEU A 261 -25.12 -3.26 -16.91
C LEU A 261 -26.13 -3.68 -17.99
N GLU A 262 -27.26 -2.98 -18.13
CA GLU A 262 -28.28 -3.26 -19.16
C GLU A 262 -27.75 -3.16 -20.59
N GLN A 263 -26.77 -2.30 -20.84
CA GLN A 263 -26.17 -2.13 -22.18
C GLN A 263 -24.95 -3.01 -22.42
N ASN A 264 -24.33 -3.52 -21.35
CA ASN A 264 -23.15 -4.35 -21.43
C ASN A 264 -23.29 -5.51 -20.43
N PRO A 265 -24.13 -6.52 -20.75
CA PRO A 265 -24.37 -7.65 -19.85
C PRO A 265 -23.09 -8.43 -19.51
N TYR A 266 -22.05 -8.33 -20.35
CA TYR A 266 -20.71 -8.90 -20.10
C TYR A 266 -19.90 -8.18 -19.01
N LEU A 267 -20.37 -7.04 -18.48
CA LEU A 267 -19.76 -6.37 -17.32
C LEU A 267 -20.38 -6.83 -16.00
N ALA A 268 -21.32 -7.77 -16.04
CA ALA A 268 -22.03 -8.30 -14.87
C ALA A 268 -21.35 -9.54 -14.25
N GLY A 269 -20.24 -10.03 -14.80
CA GLY A 269 -19.55 -11.25 -14.34
C GLY A 269 -18.23 -11.49 -15.06
#